data_AF-H0YLT5-F1
#
_entry.id   AF-H0YLT5-F1
#
_cell.length_a   1.000
_cell.length_b   1.000
_cell.length_c   1.000
_cell.angle_alpha   90.00
_cell.angle_beta   90.00
_cell.angle_gamma   90.00
#
_symmetry.space_group_name_H-M   'P 1'
#
loop_
_entity.id
_entity.type
_entity.pdbx_description
1 polymer ?
#
loop_
_entity_poly.entity_id
_entity_poly.type
_entity_poly.pdbx_seq_one_letter_code
_entity_poly.pdbx_strand_id
1 'polypeptide(L)'
;MGEIKVSPDYNWFRGTVPLKKIIVDDDDSKIWSLYDAGPRSIRCPLIFLPPVSGTADVFFRQILALTGWGYRVIALQYPVYWDHLEFCDGFRKLLDHLQLDK
;
A
#
# COMPACT_ATOMS: atom_id res chain seq x y z
N MET A 1 0.29 -20.27 8.09
CA MET A 1 -0.61 -19.10 8.17
C MET A 1 -1.34 -18.95 9.52
N GLY A 2 -1.40 -19.96 10.40
CA GLY A 2 -2.06 -19.84 11.72
C GLY A 2 -1.34 -18.91 12.71
N GLU A 3 -0.01 -18.90 12.72
CA GLU A 3 0.78 -18.13 13.72
C GLU A 3 0.68 -16.60 13.57
N ILE A 4 0.55 -16.08 12.34
CA ILE A 4 0.49 -14.62 12.11
C ILE A 4 -0.84 -14.03 12.63
N LYS A 5 -1.95 -14.78 12.55
CA LYS A 5 -3.25 -14.31 13.07
C LYS A 5 -3.27 -14.13 14.59
N VAL A 6 -2.38 -14.84 15.30
CA VAL A 6 -2.24 -14.75 16.76
C VAL A 6 -1.13 -13.77 17.17
N SER A 7 -0.37 -13.24 16.19
CA SER A 7 0.73 -12.31 16.45
C SER A 7 0.20 -10.97 17.00
N PRO A 8 0.67 -10.52 18.19
CA PRO A 8 0.30 -9.23 18.75
C PRO A 8 0.62 -8.06 17.81
N ASP A 9 1.79 -8.09 17.16
CA ASP A 9 2.24 -7.03 16.25
C ASP A 9 1.35 -6.92 15.01
N TYR A 10 0.96 -8.06 14.43
CA TYR A 10 0.09 -8.06 13.25
C TYR A 10 -1.33 -7.58 13.60
N ASN A 11 -1.84 -7.98 14.77
CA ASN A 11 -3.13 -7.53 15.26
C ASN A 11 -3.12 -6.02 15.58
N TRP A 12 -2.06 -5.52 16.19
CA TRP A 12 -1.87 -4.09 16.43
C TRP A 12 -1.78 -3.31 15.12
N PHE A 13 -1.00 -3.81 14.15
CA PHE A 13 -0.87 -3.21 12.83
C PHE A 13 -2.23 -3.06 12.15
N ARG A 14 -3.01 -4.14 12.09
CA ARG A 14 -4.36 -4.12 11.51
C ARG A 14 -5.35 -3.22 12.25
N GLY A 15 -5.18 -3.05 13.56
CA GLY A 15 -6.02 -2.15 14.37
C GLY A 15 -5.68 -0.68 14.19
N THR A 16 -4.43 -0.38 13.81
CA THR A 16 -3.91 1.00 13.80
C THR A 16 -3.78 1.56 12.39
N VAL A 17 -3.41 0.73 11.42
CA VAL A 17 -3.21 1.14 10.02
C VAL A 17 -4.35 0.59 9.17
N PRO A 18 -5.31 1.43 8.73
CA PRO A 18 -6.44 0.96 7.94
C PRO A 18 -6.01 0.61 6.50
N LEU A 19 -6.59 -0.46 5.97
CA LEU A 19 -6.52 -0.76 4.54
C LEU A 19 -7.47 0.17 3.78
N LYS A 20 -6.92 1.12 3.03
CA LYS A 20 -7.66 2.04 2.18
C LYS A 20 -7.95 1.39 0.83
N LYS A 21 -9.07 1.75 0.21
CA LYS A 21 -9.43 1.38 -1.15
C LYS A 21 -9.60 2.64 -1.98
N ILE A 22 -8.95 2.71 -3.13
CA ILE A 22 -8.94 3.85 -4.05
C ILE A 22 -9.27 3.34 -5.44
N ILE A 23 -10.17 4.04 -6.12
CA ILE A 23 -10.53 3.81 -7.50
C ILE A 23 -10.01 5.01 -8.29
N VAL A 24 -9.30 4.75 -9.39
CA VAL A 24 -8.57 5.79 -10.15
C VAL A 24 -8.91 5.77 -11.65
N ASP A 25 -9.66 4.76 -12.07
CA ASP A 25 -10.15 4.50 -13.41
C ASP A 25 -11.60 4.94 -13.55
N ASP A 26 -11.99 5.27 -14.78
CA ASP A 26 -13.30 5.87 -15.07
C ASP A 26 -14.45 4.84 -15.07
N ASP A 27 -14.14 3.55 -15.14
CA ASP A 27 -15.11 2.45 -15.18
C ASP A 27 -15.29 1.72 -13.83
N ASP A 28 -14.68 2.26 -12.76
CA ASP A 28 -14.68 1.72 -11.39
C ASP A 28 -14.21 0.26 -11.25
N SER A 29 -13.52 -0.30 -12.25
CA SER A 29 -13.16 -1.72 -12.29
C SER A 29 -11.87 -2.07 -11.53
N LYS A 30 -10.96 -1.10 -11.33
CA LYS A 30 -9.61 -1.30 -10.79
C LYS A 30 -9.46 -0.67 -9.41
N ILE A 31 -9.74 -1.48 -8.40
CA ILE A 31 -9.60 -1.07 -7.00
C ILE A 31 -8.14 -1.25 -6.53
N TRP A 32 -7.47 -0.14 -6.23
CA TRP A 32 -6.20 -0.12 -5.52
C TRP A 32 -6.45 -0.22 -4.02
N SER A 33 -5.90 -1.25 -3.38
CA SER A 33 -5.93 -1.36 -1.91
C SER A 33 -4.56 -1.01 -1.35
N LEU A 34 -4.48 -0.25 -0.26
CA LEU A 34 -3.18 0.15 0.29
C LEU A 34 -3.18 0.43 1.79
N TYR A 35 -2.04 0.21 2.41
CA TYR A 35 -1.70 0.77 3.73
C TYR A 35 -0.83 2.01 3.52
N ASP A 36 -1.13 3.08 4.25
CA ASP A 36 -0.38 4.34 4.23
C ASP A 36 -0.12 4.75 5.67
N ALA A 37 1.14 4.61 6.09
CA ALA A 37 1.57 4.76 7.47
C ALA A 37 2.78 5.68 7.58
N GLY A 38 2.94 6.31 8.74
CA GLY A 38 3.97 7.32 9.01
C GLY A 38 3.50 8.76 8.76
N PRO A 39 4.40 9.76 8.87
CA PRO A 39 4.05 11.17 8.80
C PRO A 39 3.55 11.59 7.41
N ARG A 40 2.30 12.07 7.32
CA ARG A 40 1.70 12.53 6.04
C ARG A 40 2.28 13.83 5.50
N SER A 41 3.06 14.57 6.30
CA SER A 41 3.81 15.73 5.85
C SER A 41 4.91 15.34 4.84
N ILE A 42 5.36 14.09 4.86
CA ILE A 42 6.33 13.55 3.90
C ILE A 42 5.60 13.21 2.60
N ARG A 43 5.99 13.87 1.51
CA ARG A 43 5.41 13.71 0.18
C ARG A 43 6.16 12.74 -0.73
N CYS A 44 7.34 12.29 -0.31
CA CYS A 44 8.17 11.27 -0.98
C CYS A 44 8.19 9.94 -0.19
N PRO A 45 7.08 9.18 -0.15
CA PRO A 45 7.00 7.93 0.61
C PRO A 45 7.80 6.80 -0.05
N LEU A 46 8.15 5.81 0.75
CA LEU A 46 8.60 4.51 0.24
C LEU A 46 7.39 3.70 -0.22
N ILE A 47 7.36 3.32 -1.50
CA ILE A 47 6.27 2.51 -2.07
C ILE A 47 6.69 1.05 -2.12
N PHE A 48 5.91 0.17 -1.50
CA PHE A 48 6.09 -1.27 -1.55
C PHE A 48 5.10 -1.92 -2.51
N LEU A 49 5.66 -2.64 -3.48
CA LEU A 49 4.92 -3.46 -4.43
C LEU A 49 5.08 -4.93 -4.02
N PRO A 50 3.99 -5.64 -3.71
CA PRO A 50 4.06 -7.05 -3.34
C PRO A 50 4.37 -7.91 -4.57
N PRO A 51 4.81 -9.17 -4.35
CA PRO A 51 4.86 -10.17 -5.41
C PRO A 51 3.46 -10.43 -6.00
N VAL A 52 3.41 -11.09 -7.16
CA VAL A 52 2.16 -11.37 -7.91
C VAL A 52 1.06 -12.06 -7.09
N SER A 53 1.44 -12.93 -6.15
CA SER A 53 0.51 -13.65 -5.28
C SER A 53 0.38 -13.04 -3.87
N GLY A 54 0.96 -11.87 -3.64
CA GLY A 54 1.02 -11.20 -2.34
C GLY A 54 0.00 -10.08 -2.18
N THR A 55 -0.27 -9.75 -0.93
CA THR A 55 -1.12 -8.62 -0.50
C THR A 55 -0.27 -7.57 0.20
N ALA A 56 -0.79 -6.36 0.40
CA ALA A 56 -0.01 -5.26 0.98
C ALA A 56 0.51 -5.53 2.41
N ASP A 57 -0.17 -6.41 3.16
CA ASP A 57 0.17 -6.76 4.53
C ASP A 57 1.36 -7.70 4.67
N VAL A 58 1.89 -8.28 3.58
CA VAL A 58 3.14 -9.06 3.63
C VAL A 58 4.32 -8.24 4.17
N PHE A 59 4.23 -6.91 4.06
CA PHE A 59 5.24 -5.97 4.53
C PHE A 59 4.96 -5.40 5.93
N PHE A 60 4.01 -5.94 6.71
CA PHE A 60 3.59 -5.31 7.97
C PHE A 60 4.76 -5.00 8.91
N ARG A 61 5.75 -5.91 9.02
CA ARG A 61 6.94 -5.69 9.87
C ARG A 61 7.80 -4.54 9.37
N GLN A 62 8.02 -4.46 8.06
CA GLN A 62 8.79 -3.38 7.43
C GLN A 62 8.07 -2.03 7.59
N ILE A 63 6.74 -2.02 7.43
CA ILE A 63 5.92 -0.84 7.68
C ILE A 63 6.09 -0.37 9.14
N LEU A 64 5.92 -1.27 10.12
CA LEU A 64 6.08 -0.95 11.54
C LEU A 64 7.47 -0.41 11.87
N ALA A 65 8.53 -1.06 11.39
CA ALA A 65 9.91 -0.65 11.66
C ALA A 65 10.23 0.72 11.04
N LEU A 66 9.92 0.92 9.75
CA LEU A 66 10.26 2.16 9.03
C LEU A 66 9.45 3.35 9.51
N THR A 67 8.17 3.14 9.84
CA THR A 67 7.34 4.20 10.42
C THR A 67 7.83 4.61 11.80
N GLY A 68 8.33 3.66 12.61
CA GLY A 68 9.02 3.94 13.88
C GLY A 68 10.30 4.78 13.71
N TRP A 69 10.94 4.73 12.54
CA TRP A 69 12.09 5.58 12.19
C TRP A 69 11.69 6.91 11.52
N GLY A 70 10.39 7.18 11.40
CA GLY A 70 9.87 8.43 10.84
C GLY A 70 9.70 8.43 9.32
N TYR A 71 9.88 7.30 8.62
CA TYR A 71 9.57 7.20 7.20
C TYR A 71 8.06 7.10 6.98
N ARG A 72 7.58 7.69 5.88
CA ARG A 72 6.24 7.39 5.35
C ARG A 72 6.36 6.20 4.40
N VAL A 73 5.54 5.17 4.63
CA VAL A 73 5.52 3.95 3.82
C VAL A 73 4.11 3.74 3.28
N ILE A 74 4.03 3.46 1.98
CA ILE A 74 2.80 3.09 1.29
C ILE A 74 2.97 1.68 0.73
N ALA A 75 2.27 0.71 1.30
CA ALA A 75 2.26 -0.66 0.79
C ALA A 75 1.00 -0.90 -0.05
N LEU A 76 1.20 -1.29 -1.30
CA LEU A 76 0.13 -1.43 -2.28
C LEU A 76 -0.33 -2.87 -2.41
N GLN A 77 -1.58 -3.03 -2.81
CA GLN A 77 -2.15 -4.22 -3.37
C GLN A 77 -2.83 -3.76 -4.66
N TYR A 78 -2.12 -3.97 -5.76
CA TYR A 78 -2.51 -3.47 -7.07
C TYR A 78 -3.60 -4.36 -7.69
N PRO A 79 -4.53 -3.78 -8.46
CA PRO A 79 -5.51 -4.54 -9.21
C PRO A 79 -4.83 -5.31 -10.35
N VAL A 80 -5.52 -6.33 -10.88
CA VAL A 80 -4.96 -7.13 -11.97
C VAL A 80 -4.90 -6.29 -13.24
N TYR A 81 -3.73 -6.25 -13.87
CA TYR A 81 -3.47 -5.63 -15.16
C TYR A 81 -2.99 -6.69 -16.15
N TRP A 82 -3.29 -6.51 -17.44
CA TRP A 82 -2.94 -7.49 -18.47
C TRP A 82 -1.50 -7.32 -18.94
N ASP A 83 -0.99 -6.09 -18.94
CA ASP A 83 0.38 -5.78 -19.29
C ASP A 83 0.99 -4.74 -18.35
N HIS A 84 2.31 -4.59 -18.46
CA HIS A 84 3.08 -3.69 -17.59
C HIS A 84 2.86 -2.21 -17.92
N LEU A 85 2.45 -1.85 -19.14
CA LEU A 85 2.16 -0.48 -19.52
C LEU A 85 0.83 -0.03 -18.91
N GLU A 86 -0.19 -0.88 -18.96
CA GLU A 86 -1.49 -0.68 -18.29
C GLU A 86 -1.28 -0.51 -16.77
N PHE A 87 -0.43 -1.33 -16.16
CA PHE A 87 -0.03 -1.17 -14.77
C PHE A 87 0.64 0.18 -14.52
N CYS A 88 1.63 0.58 -15.34
CA CYS A 88 2.32 1.86 -15.19
C CYS A 88 1.37 3.05 -15.30
N ASP A 89 0.40 3.01 -16.21
CA ASP A 89 -0.61 4.05 -16.35
C ASP A 89 -1.56 4.12 -15.15
N GLY A 90 -2.05 2.97 -14.68
CA GLY A 90 -2.88 2.90 -13.47
C GLY A 90 -2.11 3.37 -12.23
N PHE A 91 -0.86 2.97 -12.11
CA PHE A 91 0.02 3.38 -11.01
C PHE A 91 0.28 4.89 -11.05
N ARG A 92 0.53 5.48 -12.22
CA ARG A 92 0.67 6.93 -12.38
C ARG A 92 -0.58 7.68 -11.90
N LYS A 93 -1.78 7.23 -12.31
CA LYS A 93 -3.05 7.81 -11.85
C LYS A 93 -3.20 7.74 -10.33
N LEU A 94 -2.78 6.62 -9.72
CA LEU A 94 -2.75 6.49 -8.27
C LEU A 94 -1.79 7.48 -7.61
N LEU A 95 -0.58 7.65 -8.13
CA LEU A 95 0.39 8.61 -7.59
C LEU A 95 -0.14 10.05 -7.67
N ASP A 96 -0.77 10.40 -8.79
CA ASP A 96 -1.43 11.70 -8.98
C ASP A 96 -2.59 11.89 -7.97
N HIS A 97 -3.42 10.86 -7.75
CA HIS A 97 -4.50 10.89 -6.75
C HIS A 97 -3.97 11.07 -5.32
N LEU A 98 -2.83 10.44 -5.00
CA LEU A 98 -2.18 10.54 -3.68
C LEU A 98 -1.44 11.87 -3.47
N GLN A 99 -1.32 12.70 -4.50
CA GLN A 99 -0.64 14.01 -4.47
C GLN A 99 0.80 13.91 -3.94
N LEU A 100 1.52 12.88 -4.38
CA LEU A 100 2.93 12.70 -4.04
C LEU A 100 3.81 13.65 -4.85
N ASP A 101 5.00 13.97 -4.34
CA ASP A 101 5.94 14.82 -5.07
C ASP A 101 6.38 14.12 -6.37
N LYS A 102 6.53 14.91 -7.45
CA LYS A 102 6.96 14.44 -8.78
C LYS A 102 8.46 14.27 -8.89
#